data_AF-A0A9R1NAJ1-F1
#
_entry.id   AF-A0A9R1NAJ1-F1
#
_cell.length_a   1.000
_cell.length_b   1.000
_cell.length_c   1.000
_cell.angle_alpha   90.00
_cell.angle_beta   90.00
_cell.angle_gamma   90.00
#
_symmetry.space_group_name_H-M   'P 1'
#
loop_
_entity.id
_entity.type
_entity.pdbx_description
1 polymer ?
#
loop_
_entity_poly.entity_id
_entity_poly.type
_entity_poly.pdbx_seq_one_letter_code
_entity_poly.pdbx_strand_id
1 'polypeptide(L)'
;MDTALLAVLVENSNNGDHAQNGWKPHVYNACIKHVKDTCNVDITKENITGRIKTFDKQYEIITKMLAQSGFGWDWVKNMVSVDSHEVWSQYVEANKDTRAYRNKVVLNWESINTIYSKDHATGAGARTGVECVQEPQDNPLLEKLLRCL
;
A
#
# COMPACT_ATOMS: atom_id res chain seq x y z
N MET A 1 12.02 2.60 17.77
CA MET A 1 10.62 2.53 18.27
C MET A 1 9.69 1.89 17.25
N ASP A 2 9.48 2.46 16.05
CA ASP A 2 8.52 1.92 15.08
C ASP A 2 8.76 0.47 14.68
N THR A 3 10.02 0.09 14.45
CA THR A 3 10.39 -1.29 14.13
C THR A 3 9.99 -2.26 15.25
N ALA A 4 10.23 -1.89 16.51
CA ALA A 4 9.83 -2.70 17.66
C ALA A 4 8.30 -2.77 17.79
N LEU A 5 7.60 -1.66 17.55
CA LEU A 5 6.14 -1.63 17.56
C LEU A 5 5.56 -2.54 16.47
N LEU A 6 6.07 -2.41 15.24
CA LEU A 6 5.60 -3.18 14.09
C LEU A 6 5.89 -4.67 14.22
N ALA A 7 6.99 -5.07 14.89
CA ALA A 7 7.26 -6.49 15.16
C ALA A 7 6.09 -7.15 15.93
N VAL A 8 5.61 -6.50 17.00
CA VAL A 8 4.47 -6.99 17.78
C VAL A 8 3.17 -6.96 16.95
N LEU A 9 2.93 -5.89 16.19
CA LEU A 9 1.72 -5.76 15.38
C LEU A 9 1.66 -6.81 14.26
N VAL A 10 2.78 -7.13 13.61
CA VAL A 10 2.84 -8.19 12.57
C VAL A 10 2.54 -9.56 13.18
N GLU A 11 3.14 -9.89 14.33
CA GLU A 11 2.87 -11.15 15.02
C GLU A 11 1.38 -11.30 15.36
N ASN A 12 0.78 -10.26 15.94
CA ASN A 12 -0.62 -10.28 16.35
C ASN A 12 -1.59 -10.20 15.15
N SER A 13 -1.19 -9.59 14.03
CA SER A 13 -1.94 -9.65 12.76
C SER A 13 -2.07 -11.09 12.28
N ASN A 14 -0.96 -11.85 12.33
CA ASN A 14 -0.96 -13.26 11.92
C ASN A 14 -1.80 -14.15 12.85
N ASN A 15 -1.97 -13.74 14.12
CA ASN A 15 -2.80 -14.44 15.10
C ASN A 15 -4.30 -14.06 15.01
N GLY A 16 -4.69 -13.11 14.15
CA GLY A 16 -6.07 -12.64 14.05
C GLY A 16 -6.53 -11.85 15.27
N ASP A 17 -5.61 -11.11 15.91
CA ASP A 17 -5.90 -10.32 17.12
C ASP A 17 -6.48 -8.92 16.84
N HIS A 18 -7.14 -8.81 15.71
CA HIS A 18 -7.99 -7.69 15.36
C HIS A 18 -9.32 -7.72 16.14
N ALA A 19 -9.86 -6.54 16.37
CA ALA A 19 -11.16 -6.26 16.96
C ALA A 19 -11.95 -5.35 16.00
N GLN A 20 -13.25 -5.14 16.26
CA GLN A 20 -14.12 -4.36 15.36
C GLN A 20 -13.56 -2.96 15.04
N ASN A 21 -12.83 -2.34 15.98
CA ASN A 21 -12.30 -0.99 15.86
C ASN A 21 -10.78 -0.91 16.14
N GLY A 22 -10.00 -1.89 15.67
CA GLY A 22 -8.53 -1.89 15.80
C GLY A 22 -8.04 -3.16 16.49
N TRP A 23 -7.13 -3.04 17.46
CA TRP A 23 -6.50 -4.21 18.10
C TRP A 23 -7.20 -4.61 19.40
N LYS A 24 -7.10 -5.89 19.77
CA LYS A 24 -7.52 -6.37 21.10
C LYS A 24 -6.65 -5.74 22.21
N PRO A 25 -7.18 -5.58 23.46
CA PRO A 25 -6.45 -4.93 24.54
C PRO A 25 -5.06 -5.50 24.85
N HIS A 26 -4.88 -6.83 24.76
CA HIS A 26 -3.59 -7.46 25.06
C HIS A 26 -2.48 -7.05 24.10
N VAL A 27 -2.82 -6.72 22.85
CA VAL A 27 -1.85 -6.27 21.84
C VAL A 27 -1.20 -4.95 22.26
N TYR A 28 -1.97 -4.02 22.81
CA TYR A 28 -1.42 -2.76 23.32
C TYR A 28 -0.46 -2.98 24.49
N ASN A 29 -0.80 -3.88 25.42
CA ASN A 29 0.08 -4.21 26.54
C ASN A 29 1.38 -4.88 26.05
N ALA A 30 1.28 -5.78 25.07
CA ALA A 30 2.43 -6.40 24.44
C ALA A 30 3.34 -5.37 23.76
N CYS A 31 2.76 -4.40 23.03
CA CYS A 31 3.49 -3.29 22.42
C CYS A 31 4.21 -2.43 23.46
N ILE A 32 3.53 -2.02 24.54
CA ILE A 32 4.12 -1.22 25.62
C ILE A 32 5.31 -1.96 26.22
N LYS A 33 5.12 -3.24 26.59
CA LYS A 33 6.17 -4.07 27.16
C LYS A 33 7.35 -4.22 26.20
N HIS A 34 7.11 -4.60 24.95
CA HIS A 34 8.18 -4.86 24.00
C HIS A 34 8.97 -3.59 23.66
N VAL A 35 8.31 -2.44 23.50
CA VAL A 35 9.00 -1.17 23.28
C VAL A 35 9.82 -0.77 24.51
N LYS A 36 9.31 -0.99 25.73
CA LYS A 36 10.10 -0.76 26.94
C LYS A 36 11.33 -1.65 26.98
N ASP A 37 11.19 -2.94 26.71
CA ASP A 37 12.29 -3.91 26.78
C ASP A 37 13.36 -3.67 25.70
N THR A 38 12.95 -3.29 24.48
CA THR A 38 13.88 -3.14 23.33
C THR A 38 14.44 -1.73 23.17
N CYS A 39 13.64 -0.71 23.44
CA CYS A 39 14.00 0.69 23.22
C CYS A 39 14.28 1.44 24.52
N ASN A 40 13.95 0.87 25.69
CA ASN A 40 13.99 1.55 26.99
C ASN A 40 13.19 2.86 27.03
N VAL A 41 12.04 2.89 26.36
CA VAL A 41 11.14 4.05 26.32
C VAL A 41 9.77 3.66 26.86
N ASP A 42 9.23 4.49 27.74
CA ASP A 42 7.85 4.38 28.21
C ASP A 42 6.90 5.00 27.18
N ILE A 43 5.92 4.22 26.75
CA ILE A 43 4.89 4.64 25.79
C ILE A 43 3.51 4.30 26.35
N THR A 44 2.50 5.05 25.91
CA THR A 44 1.11 4.80 26.25
C THR A 44 0.34 4.23 25.07
N LYS A 45 -0.91 3.81 25.34
CA LYS A 45 -1.85 3.38 24.30
C LYS A 45 -2.12 4.48 23.27
N GLU A 46 -2.13 5.75 23.68
CA GLU A 46 -2.35 6.90 22.81
C GLU A 46 -1.18 7.07 21.83
N ASN A 47 0.07 6.88 22.30
CA ASN A 47 1.23 6.89 21.42
C ASN A 47 1.12 5.79 20.34
N ILE A 48 0.76 4.57 20.75
CA ILE A 48 0.57 3.42 19.84
C ILE A 48 -0.54 3.72 18.82
N THR A 49 -1.68 4.22 19.29
CA THR A 49 -2.83 4.56 18.43
C THR A 49 -2.46 5.62 17.40
N GLY A 50 -1.67 6.63 17.78
CA GLY A 50 -1.17 7.64 16.86
C GLY A 50 -0.23 7.06 15.78
N ARG A 51 0.62 6.10 16.15
CA ARG A 51 1.49 5.40 15.18
C ARG A 51 0.68 4.52 14.23
N ILE A 52 -0.29 3.75 14.73
CA ILE A 52 -1.20 2.94 13.91
C ILE A 52 -1.89 3.80 12.85
N LYS A 53 -2.47 4.95 13.23
CA LYS A 53 -3.08 5.89 12.28
C LYS A 53 -2.10 6.40 11.23
N THR A 54 -0.82 6.55 11.60
CA THR A 54 0.22 6.97 10.66
C THR A 54 0.54 5.86 9.66
N PHE A 55 0.68 4.61 10.12
CA PHE A 55 0.95 3.46 9.28
C PHE A 55 -0.19 3.19 8.31
N ASP A 56 -1.43 3.27 8.80
CA ASP A 56 -2.66 3.16 8.01
C ASP A 56 -2.68 4.18 6.85
N LYS A 57 -2.49 5.47 7.17
CA LYS A 57 -2.40 6.52 6.15
C LYS A 57 -1.22 6.32 5.18
N GLN A 58 -0.08 5.83 5.66
CA GLN A 58 1.07 5.52 4.79
C GLN A 58 0.73 4.39 3.82
N TYR A 59 0.07 3.34 4.30
CA TYR A 59 -0.40 2.22 3.49
C TYR A 59 -1.35 2.71 2.39
N GLU A 60 -2.38 3.46 2.74
CA GLU A 60 -3.35 3.98 1.76
C GLU A 60 -2.69 4.83 0.67
N ILE A 61 -1.78 5.73 1.05
CA ILE A 61 -1.13 6.63 0.08
C ILE A 61 -0.22 5.84 -0.85
N ILE A 62 0.67 5.01 -0.28
CA ILE A 62 1.67 4.30 -1.08
C ILE A 62 0.99 3.26 -1.98
N THR A 63 -0.01 2.51 -1.50
CA THR A 63 -0.72 1.55 -2.35
C THR A 63 -1.46 2.22 -3.51
N LYS A 64 -2.10 3.38 -3.29
CA LYS A 64 -2.72 4.16 -4.38
C LYS A 64 -1.70 4.60 -5.43
N MET A 65 -0.50 5.00 -5.00
CA MET A 65 0.60 5.35 -5.91
C MET A 65 1.08 4.12 -6.69
N LEU A 66 1.34 3.01 -5.99
CA LEU A 66 1.80 1.75 -6.61
C LEU A 66 0.76 1.12 -7.55
N ALA A 67 -0.51 1.51 -7.45
CA ALA A 67 -1.56 1.10 -8.38
C ALA A 67 -1.55 1.90 -9.69
N GLN A 68 -0.76 2.97 -9.81
CA GLN A 68 -0.65 3.76 -11.04
C GLN A 68 0.48 3.24 -11.93
N SER A 69 0.28 3.34 -13.24
CA SER A 69 1.35 3.08 -14.21
C SER A 69 2.51 4.06 -14.02
N GLY A 70 3.73 3.54 -14.09
CA GLY A 70 4.96 4.31 -13.92
C GLY A 70 5.36 4.59 -12.47
N PHE A 71 4.67 3.97 -11.50
CA PHE A 71 5.06 3.96 -10.09
C PHE A 71 5.48 2.55 -9.66
N GLY A 72 6.46 2.50 -8.77
CA GLY A 72 6.95 1.27 -8.18
C GLY A 72 7.51 1.51 -6.78
N TRP A 73 8.11 0.46 -6.21
CA TRP A 73 8.79 0.53 -4.92
C TRP A 73 10.27 0.19 -5.09
N ASP A 74 11.15 1.11 -4.66
CA ASP A 74 12.58 0.86 -4.57
C ASP A 74 12.87 0.21 -3.21
N TRP A 75 13.07 -1.11 -3.21
CA TRP A 75 13.36 -1.90 -2.01
C TRP A 75 14.74 -1.59 -1.40
N VAL A 76 15.68 -1.05 -2.19
CA VAL A 76 17.02 -0.70 -1.70
C VAL A 76 16.97 0.63 -0.97
N LYS A 77 16.28 1.63 -1.54
CA LYS A 77 16.13 2.96 -0.95
C LYS A 77 14.96 3.08 0.02
N ASN A 78 14.10 2.07 0.10
CA ASN A 78 12.88 2.05 0.87
C ASN A 78 11.98 3.27 0.56
N MET A 79 11.71 3.53 -0.71
CA MET A 79 10.86 4.65 -1.13
C MET A 79 10.14 4.37 -2.44
N VAL A 80 9.19 5.23 -2.79
CA VAL A 80 8.50 5.15 -4.08
C VAL A 80 9.48 5.42 -5.22
N SER A 81 9.54 4.51 -6.20
CA SER A 81 10.20 4.73 -7.48
C SER A 81 9.20 5.23 -8.51
N VAL A 82 9.65 6.05 -9.45
CA VAL A 82 8.81 6.58 -10.53
C VAL A 82 9.62 6.63 -11.81
N ASP A 83 9.01 6.18 -12.91
CA ASP A 83 9.69 6.00 -14.20
C ASP A 83 10.21 7.32 -14.78
N SER A 84 9.47 8.42 -14.62
CA SER A 84 9.86 9.73 -15.15
C SER A 84 9.40 10.90 -14.27
N HIS A 85 9.92 12.09 -14.58
CA HIS A 85 9.50 13.32 -13.92
C HIS A 85 8.07 13.73 -14.35
N GLU A 86 7.70 13.45 -15.59
CA GLU A 86 6.40 13.76 -16.17
C GLU A 86 5.29 12.94 -15.49
N VAL A 87 5.50 11.64 -15.29
CA VAL A 87 4.56 10.76 -14.56
C VAL A 87 4.30 11.30 -13.15
N TRP A 88 5.35 11.73 -12.46
CA TRP A 88 5.23 12.34 -11.14
C TRP A 88 4.45 13.64 -11.15
N SER A 89 4.82 14.57 -12.05
CA SER A 89 4.21 15.89 -12.14
C SER A 89 2.72 15.82 -12.48
N GLN A 90 2.32 14.89 -13.36
CA GLN A 90 0.91 14.64 -13.66
C GLN A 90 0.15 14.09 -12.45
N TYR A 91 0.68 13.07 -11.78
CA TYR A 91 0.02 12.45 -10.63
C TYR A 91 -0.19 13.44 -9.48
N VAL A 92 0.82 14.27 -9.20
CA VAL A 92 0.83 15.16 -8.05
C VAL A 92 -0.01 16.43 -8.23
N GLU A 93 -0.35 16.77 -9.48
CA GLU A 93 -1.30 17.84 -9.76
C GLU A 93 -2.72 17.46 -9.28
N ALA A 94 -3.08 16.18 -9.46
CA ALA A 94 -4.32 15.62 -8.96
C ALA A 94 -4.26 15.24 -7.46
N ASN A 95 -3.07 14.89 -6.94
CA ASN A 95 -2.88 14.34 -5.58
C ASN A 95 -1.83 15.13 -4.78
N LYS A 96 -2.15 16.40 -4.46
CA LYS A 96 -1.18 17.36 -3.90
C LYS A 96 -0.57 16.95 -2.56
N ASP A 97 -1.28 16.14 -1.77
CA ASP A 97 -0.84 15.62 -0.47
C ASP A 97 0.25 14.52 -0.58
N THR A 98 0.43 13.94 -1.77
CA THR A 98 1.44 12.90 -2.02
C THR A 98 2.84 13.46 -2.29
N ARG A 99 2.99 14.78 -2.43
CA ARG A 99 4.28 15.46 -2.72
C ARG A 99 5.41 15.01 -1.83
N ALA A 100 5.12 14.82 -0.55
CA ALA A 100 6.10 14.39 0.44
C ALA A 100 6.73 13.03 0.09
N TYR A 101 6.03 12.15 -0.63
CA TYR A 101 6.47 10.77 -0.88
C TYR A 101 7.47 10.62 -2.03
N ARG A 102 7.79 11.69 -2.78
CA ARG A 102 8.78 11.60 -3.87
C ARG A 102 10.14 11.08 -3.40
N ASN A 103 10.58 11.60 -2.26
CA ASN A 103 11.91 11.36 -1.71
C ASN A 103 11.82 10.84 -0.26
N LYS A 104 10.63 10.38 0.17
CA LYS A 104 10.42 9.92 1.55
C LYS A 104 10.83 8.47 1.68
N VAL A 105 11.82 8.24 2.53
CA VAL A 105 12.18 6.91 3.00
C VAL A 105 11.12 6.40 3.98
N VAL A 106 10.59 5.21 3.73
CA VAL A 106 9.67 4.49 4.61
C VAL A 106 10.27 3.12 4.92
N LEU A 107 11.14 3.09 5.92
CA LEU A 107 11.95 1.91 6.28
C LEU A 107 11.13 0.66 6.63
N ASN A 108 9.93 0.82 7.15
CA ASN A 108 9.11 -0.30 7.60
C ASN A 108 7.95 -0.62 6.62
N TRP A 109 8.12 -0.30 5.34
CA TRP A 109 7.06 -0.52 4.33
C TRP A 109 6.61 -1.98 4.26
N GLU A 110 7.53 -2.94 4.32
CA GLU A 110 7.20 -4.37 4.29
C GLU A 110 6.26 -4.75 5.45
N SER A 111 6.61 -4.41 6.69
CA SER A 111 5.77 -4.71 7.86
C SER A 111 4.41 -4.02 7.79
N ILE A 112 4.37 -2.77 7.33
CA ILE A 112 3.11 -2.04 7.12
C ILE A 112 2.27 -2.79 6.07
N ASN A 113 2.85 -3.11 4.91
CA ASN A 113 2.15 -3.84 3.86
C ASN A 113 1.65 -5.21 4.34
N THR A 114 2.42 -5.94 5.16
CA THR A 114 2.00 -7.23 5.72
C THR A 114 0.76 -7.12 6.59
N ILE A 115 0.68 -6.10 7.45
CA ILE A 115 -0.46 -5.89 8.35
C ILE A 115 -1.70 -5.53 7.54
N TYR A 116 -1.60 -4.52 6.67
CA TYR A 116 -2.77 -3.90 6.05
C TYR A 116 -3.21 -4.57 4.73
N SER A 117 -2.34 -5.29 4.01
CA SER A 117 -2.75 -5.98 2.77
C SER A 117 -3.78 -7.08 2.96
N LYS A 118 -3.76 -7.74 4.13
CA LYS A 118 -4.74 -8.79 4.47
C LYS A 118 -6.10 -8.22 4.85
N ASP A 119 -6.09 -7.09 5.56
CA ASP A 119 -7.31 -6.43 6.04
C ASP A 119 -7.96 -5.58 4.93
N HIS A 120 -7.16 -5.07 3.99
CA HIS A 120 -7.61 -4.42 2.77
C HIS A 120 -7.77 -5.42 1.61
N ALA A 121 -8.38 -6.58 1.88
CA ALA A 121 -8.92 -7.42 0.81
C ALA A 121 -9.97 -6.60 0.04
N THR A 122 -9.50 -5.97 -1.04
CA THR A 122 -10.30 -5.23 -2.00
C THR A 122 -11.53 -6.06 -2.33
N GLY A 123 -12.73 -5.53 -2.04
CA GLY A 123 -13.99 -6.07 -2.56
C GLY A 123 -14.06 -5.93 -4.07
N ALA A 124 -13.16 -6.58 -4.81
CA ALA A 124 -13.14 -6.71 -6.26
C ALA A 124 -14.25 -7.68 -6.74
N GLY A 125 -15.42 -7.61 -6.09
CA GLY A 125 -16.66 -8.26 -6.49
C GLY A 125 -17.67 -7.30 -7.14
N ALA A 126 -17.38 -6.00 -7.22
CA ALA A 126 -18.19 -5.07 -7.99
C ALA A 126 -17.59 -4.89 -9.41
N ARG A 127 -17.81 -5.89 -10.26
CA ARG A 127 -17.78 -5.67 -11.71
C ARG A 127 -19.02 -4.84 -12.06
N THR A 128 -18.90 -3.52 -12.06
CA THR A 128 -19.86 -2.69 -12.79
C THR A 128 -19.31 -2.54 -14.20
N GLY A 129 -20.01 -3.17 -15.15
CA GLY A 129 -19.59 -3.27 -16.53
C GLY A 129 -19.34 -1.92 -17.16
N VAL A 130 -18.13 -1.72 -17.65
CA VAL A 130 -17.92 -0.95 -18.87
C VAL A 130 -17.43 -1.97 -19.89
N GLU A 131 -18.38 -2.43 -20.69
CA GLU A 131 -18.14 -3.18 -21.90
C GLU A 131 -17.37 -2.26 -22.85
N CYS A 132 -16.04 -2.35 -22.85
CA CYS A 132 -15.26 -1.83 -23.96
C CYS A 132 -15.43 -2.82 -25.12
N VAL A 133 -16.43 -2.54 -25.96
CA VAL A 133 -16.55 -3.06 -27.31
C VAL A 133 -15.22 -2.81 -28.03
N GLN A 134 -14.47 -3.86 -28.34
CA GLN A 134 -13.44 -3.79 -29.37
C GLN A 134 -14.14 -3.89 -30.72
N GLU A 135 -14.07 -2.82 -31.51
CA GLU A 135 -14.40 -2.88 -32.93
C GLU A 135 -13.40 -3.81 -33.65
N PRO A 136 -13.86 -4.77 -34.47
CA PRO A 136 -12.99 -5.52 -35.35
C PRO A 136 -12.46 -4.61 -36.46
N GLN A 137 -11.13 -4.57 -36.62
CA GLN A 137 -10.46 -3.93 -37.74
C GLN A 137 -10.56 -4.87 -38.97
N ASP A 138 -11.53 -4.62 -39.84
CA ASP A 138 -11.58 -5.26 -41.16
C ASP A 138 -10.40 -4.77 -42.01
N ASN A 139 -9.46 -5.67 -42.32
CA ASN A 139 -8.36 -5.42 -43.25
C ASN A 139 -8.69 -5.98 -44.64
N PRO A 140 -9.18 -5.18 -45.60
CA PRO A 140 -9.64 -5.65 -46.90
C PRO A 140 -8.53 -6.14 -47.85
N LEU A 141 -7.25 -6.07 -47.45
CA LEU A 141 -6.14 -6.60 -48.25
C LEU A 141 -5.89 -8.10 -48.04
N LEU A 142 -6.35 -8.68 -46.92
CA LEU A 142 -6.13 -10.10 -46.61
C LEU A 142 -7.09 -11.02 -47.39
N GLU A 143 -8.32 -10.57 -47.66
CA GLU A 143 -9.34 -11.31 -48.43
C GLU A 143 -8.98 -11.48 -49.92
N LYS A 144 -8.19 -10.57 -50.50
CA LYS A 144 -7.78 -10.68 -51.91
C LYS A 144 -6.65 -11.69 -52.13
N LEU A 145 -5.81 -11.93 -51.13
CA LEU A 145 -4.69 -12.88 -51.25
C LEU A 145 -5.13 -14.35 -51.16
N LEU A 146 -6.25 -14.62 -50.47
CA LEU A 146 -6.77 -15.98 -50.28
C LEU A 146 -7.65 -16.48 -51.44
N ARG A 147 -8.06 -15.62 -52.38
CA ARG A 147 -8.84 -16.01 -53.57
C ARG A 147 -8.00 -16.33 -54.81
N CYS A 148 -6.68 -16.19 -54.73
CA CYS A 148 -5.76 -16.42 -55.85
C CYS A 148 -4.73 -17.55 -55.60
N LEU A 149 -4.93 -18.36 -54.56
CA LEU A 149 -4.24 -19.66 -54.36
C LEU A 149 -5.26 -20.79 -54.51
#